data_AF-A0A7H0HG32-F1
#
_entry.id   AF-A0A7H0HG32-F1
#
_cell.length_a   1.000
_cell.length_b   1.000
_cell.length_c   1.000
_cell.angle_alpha   90.00
_cell.angle_beta   90.00
_cell.angle_gamma   90.00
#
_symmetry.space_group_name_H-M   'P 1'
#
loop_
_entity.id
_entity.type
_entity.pdbx_description
1 polymer ?
#
loop_
_entity_poly.entity_id
_entity_poly.type
_entity_poly.pdbx_seq_one_letter_code
_entity_poly.pdbx_strand_id
1 'polypeptide(L)'
;MHDSAGTLPLSPLHTSTVLILKEGQRPLLEFLRNLTPQVLLATTALLLWVRLDFRRIDLSNLPSTVAFFFCVGLFCLAFLANLNQFVDALLDNLGVYARFARRERMRGLDPRNAVFRTFRAMFRHRPTLLLDFLGTVIVANIGLLTVTVSALNAVRAALR
;
A
#
# COMPACT_ATOMS: atom_id res chain seq x y z
N MET A 1 -59.44 -4.97 22.32
CA MET A 1 -58.93 -3.85 21.49
C MET A 1 -57.78 -3.20 22.23
N HIS A 2 -56.60 -3.01 21.69
CA HIS A 2 -55.82 -3.71 20.68
C HIS A 2 -54.37 -3.26 20.97
N ASP A 3 -53.42 -4.18 20.88
CA ASP A 3 -51.99 -3.95 21.06
C ASP A 3 -51.47 -2.66 20.41
N SER A 4 -50.56 -1.98 21.11
CA SER A 4 -49.59 -1.09 20.48
C SER A 4 -48.24 -1.34 21.13
N ALA A 5 -47.64 -2.45 20.70
CA ALA A 5 -46.27 -2.81 20.98
C ALA A 5 -45.32 -1.73 20.45
N GLY A 6 -44.62 -1.06 21.38
CA GLY A 6 -43.54 -0.15 21.07
C GLY A 6 -42.38 -0.89 20.40
N THR A 7 -42.27 -0.72 19.08
CA THR A 7 -41.11 -1.15 18.31
C THR A 7 -39.91 -0.27 18.66
N LEU A 8 -38.96 -0.86 19.39
CA LEU A 8 -37.65 -0.26 19.66
C LEU A 8 -36.92 0.04 18.34
N PRO A 9 -36.30 1.23 18.20
CA PRO A 9 -35.50 1.54 17.01
C PRO A 9 -34.28 0.61 16.96
N LEU A 10 -34.22 -0.19 15.89
CA LEU A 10 -33.12 -1.09 15.58
C LEU A 10 -31.80 -0.30 15.52
N SER A 11 -30.83 -0.74 16.34
CA SER A 11 -29.48 -0.19 16.45
C SER A 11 -28.78 -0.07 15.08
N PRO A 12 -28.18 1.09 14.74
CA PRO A 12 -27.38 1.27 13.53
C PRO A 12 -25.97 0.71 13.75
N LEU A 13 -25.81 -0.60 13.80
CA LEU A 13 -24.51 -1.25 14.04
C LEU A 13 -23.86 -1.82 12.77
N HIS A 14 -24.52 -1.73 11.61
CA HIS A 14 -24.03 -2.33 10.36
C HIS A 14 -23.50 -1.35 9.30
N THR A 15 -23.55 -0.04 9.55
CA THR A 15 -23.24 0.98 8.54
C THR A 15 -21.75 1.31 8.44
N SER A 16 -20.94 0.90 9.43
CA SER A 16 -19.53 1.30 9.53
C SER A 16 -18.63 0.66 8.47
N THR A 17 -18.93 -0.56 8.02
CA THR A 17 -18.11 -1.28 7.03
C THR A 17 -18.29 -0.72 5.61
N VAL A 18 -19.48 -0.16 5.31
CA VAL A 18 -19.79 0.41 3.99
C VAL A 18 -19.29 1.84 3.85
N LEU A 19 -19.22 2.60 4.95
CA LEU A 19 -18.75 4.00 4.92
C LEU A 19 -17.24 4.10 4.58
N ILE A 20 -16.42 3.18 5.11
CA ILE A 20 -14.98 3.16 4.87
C ILE A 20 -14.66 2.79 3.42
N LEU A 21 -15.47 1.95 2.76
CA LEU A 21 -15.34 1.72 1.32
C LEU A 21 -15.61 3.02 0.54
N LYS A 22 -16.63 3.81 0.88
CA LYS A 22 -16.93 5.04 0.11
C LYS A 22 -15.84 6.12 0.23
N GLU A 23 -15.30 6.34 1.42
CA GLU A 23 -14.31 7.40 1.66
C GLU A 23 -12.88 6.94 1.34
N GLY A 24 -12.56 5.65 1.53
CA GLY A 24 -11.23 5.09 1.24
C GLY A 24 -11.03 4.60 -0.19
N GLN A 25 -12.10 4.44 -0.98
CA GLN A 25 -12.01 3.85 -2.33
C GLN A 25 -11.19 4.69 -3.31
N ARG A 26 -11.24 6.02 -3.23
CA ARG A 26 -10.46 6.88 -4.14
C ARG A 26 -8.95 6.74 -3.89
N PRO A 27 -8.43 6.93 -2.65
CA PRO A 27 -7.02 6.64 -2.35
C PRO A 27 -6.60 5.23 -2.74
N LEU A 28 -7.46 4.23 -2.50
CA LEU A 28 -7.17 2.85 -2.85
C LEU A 28 -7.06 2.63 -4.36
N LEU A 29 -7.97 3.19 -5.15
CA LEU A 29 -7.92 3.09 -6.61
C LEU A 29 -6.69 3.78 -7.19
N GLU A 30 -6.30 4.94 -6.65
CA GLU A 30 -5.05 5.61 -7.03
C GLU A 30 -3.82 4.76 -6.67
N PHE A 31 -3.82 4.15 -5.48
CA PHE A 31 -2.76 3.23 -5.07
C PHE A 31 -2.65 2.02 -6.01
N LEU A 32 -3.78 1.39 -6.37
CA LEU A 32 -3.83 0.28 -7.30
C LEU A 32 -3.40 0.68 -8.71
N ARG A 33 -3.74 1.89 -9.17
CA ARG A 33 -3.28 2.40 -10.47
C ARG A 33 -1.76 2.55 -10.53
N ASN A 34 -1.16 3.01 -9.43
CA ASN A 34 0.29 3.12 -9.30
C ASN A 34 0.98 1.77 -9.07
N LEU A 35 0.22 0.71 -8.78
CA LEU A 35 0.75 -0.64 -8.59
C LEU A 35 1.15 -1.28 -9.93
N THR A 36 0.46 -0.98 -11.05
CA THR A 36 0.80 -1.52 -12.37
C THR A 36 2.25 -1.25 -12.82
N PRO A 37 2.76 0.00 -12.82
CA PRO A 37 4.16 0.24 -13.16
C PRO A 37 5.15 -0.40 -12.18
N GLN A 38 4.77 -0.56 -10.90
CA GLN A 38 5.58 -1.28 -9.91
C GLN A 38 5.68 -2.77 -10.24
N VAL A 39 4.56 -3.40 -10.60
CA VAL A 39 4.53 -4.82 -11.02
C VAL A 39 5.42 -5.03 -12.25
N LEU A 40 5.39 -4.10 -13.21
CA LEU A 40 6.25 -4.16 -14.39
C LEU A 40 7.73 -4.09 -14.00
N LEU A 41 8.13 -3.10 -13.18
CA LEU A 41 9.51 -2.98 -12.70
C LEU A 41 9.97 -4.22 -11.92
N ALA A 42 9.12 -4.76 -11.05
CA ALA A 42 9.40 -5.98 -10.29
C ALA A 42 9.56 -7.20 -11.22
N THR A 43 8.68 -7.36 -12.20
CA THR A 43 8.74 -8.48 -13.16
C THR A 43 9.99 -8.38 -14.03
N THR A 44 10.33 -7.19 -14.54
CA THR A 44 11.55 -6.96 -15.31
C THR A 44 12.80 -7.24 -14.47
N ALA A 45 12.84 -6.76 -13.23
CA ALA A 45 13.93 -7.05 -12.29
C ALA A 45 14.06 -8.56 -12.08
N LEU A 46 12.96 -9.28 -11.92
CA LEU A 46 12.98 -10.72 -11.72
C LEU A 46 13.46 -11.50 -12.96
N LEU A 47 13.05 -11.09 -14.17
CA LEU A 47 13.57 -11.66 -15.41
C LEU A 47 15.08 -11.46 -15.56
N LEU A 48 15.58 -10.27 -15.20
CA LEU A 48 17.00 -9.97 -15.20
C LEU A 48 17.74 -10.78 -14.12
N TRP A 49 17.15 -10.93 -12.93
CA TRP A 49 17.70 -11.74 -11.85
C TRP A 49 17.94 -13.19 -12.27
N VAL A 50 16.98 -13.82 -12.95
CA VAL A 50 17.12 -15.20 -13.44
C VAL A 50 18.25 -15.34 -14.47
N ARG A 51 18.57 -14.28 -15.20
CA ARG A 51 19.68 -14.26 -16.17
C ARG A 51 21.03 -13.92 -15.53
N LEU A 52 21.06 -13.42 -14.30
CA LEU A 52 22.29 -13.05 -13.62
C LEU A 52 22.89 -14.25 -12.90
N ASP A 53 24.12 -14.58 -13.25
CA ASP A 53 24.92 -15.53 -12.48
C ASP A 53 25.70 -14.78 -11.39
N PHE A 54 25.17 -14.79 -10.17
CA PHE A 54 25.83 -14.17 -9.01
C PHE A 54 27.05 -14.94 -8.51
N ARG A 55 27.35 -16.13 -9.06
CA ARG A 55 28.47 -16.96 -8.58
C ARG A 55 29.82 -16.50 -9.12
N ARG A 56 29.85 -15.73 -10.21
CA ARG A 56 31.08 -15.18 -10.79
C ARG A 56 30.89 -13.71 -11.11
N ILE A 57 31.88 -12.90 -10.76
CA ILE A 57 31.93 -11.50 -11.18
C ILE A 57 32.31 -11.50 -12.66
N ASP A 58 31.30 -11.56 -13.52
CA ASP A 58 31.48 -11.52 -14.97
C ASP A 58 31.16 -10.12 -15.50
N LEU A 59 32.19 -9.41 -15.94
CA LEU A 59 32.06 -8.05 -16.49
C LEU A 59 31.26 -8.03 -17.81
N SER A 60 31.12 -9.16 -18.50
CA SER A 60 30.28 -9.26 -19.70
C SER A 60 28.79 -9.12 -19.39
N ASN A 61 28.37 -9.48 -18.16
CA ASN A 61 27.00 -9.35 -17.67
C ASN A 61 26.74 -8.02 -16.94
N LEU A 62 27.68 -7.09 -16.99
CA LEU A 62 27.56 -5.79 -16.32
C LEU A 62 26.32 -4.99 -16.77
N PRO A 63 25.94 -4.93 -18.07
CA PRO A 63 24.73 -4.22 -18.50
C PRO A 63 23.45 -4.77 -17.86
N SER A 64 23.29 -6.10 -17.83
CA SER A 64 22.15 -6.78 -17.21
C SER A 64 22.12 -6.56 -15.70
N THR A 65 23.30 -6.53 -15.07
CA THR A 65 23.45 -6.29 -13.63
C THR A 65 23.02 -4.86 -13.27
N VAL A 66 23.48 -3.87 -14.03
CA VAL A 66 23.09 -2.46 -13.85
C VAL A 66 21.59 -2.28 -14.08
N ALA A 67 21.04 -2.87 -15.15
CA ALA A 67 19.61 -2.81 -15.43
C ALA A 67 18.78 -3.44 -14.30
N PHE A 68 19.24 -4.56 -13.73
CA PHE A 68 18.59 -5.20 -12.59
C PHE A 68 18.52 -4.26 -11.39
N PHE A 69 19.66 -3.73 -10.94
CA PHE A 69 19.70 -2.82 -9.79
C PHE A 69 18.91 -1.54 -10.04
N PHE A 70 18.91 -1.04 -11.27
CA PHE A 70 18.12 0.13 -11.65
C PHE A 70 16.61 -0.15 -11.54
N CYS A 71 16.12 -1.29 -12.07
CA CYS A 71 14.72 -1.69 -11.94
C CYS A 71 14.31 -1.89 -10.47
N VAL A 72 15.15 -2.54 -9.65
CA VAL A 72 14.88 -2.72 -8.21
C VAL A 72 14.85 -1.37 -7.49
N GLY A 73 15.83 -0.49 -7.75
CA GLY A 73 15.88 0.84 -7.16
C GLY A 73 14.63 1.66 -7.49
N LEU A 74 14.24 1.69 -8.76
CA LEU A 74 13.00 2.35 -9.20
C LEU A 74 11.76 1.72 -8.58
N PHE A 75 11.70 0.39 -8.47
CA PHE A 75 10.60 -0.29 -7.80
C PHE A 75 10.47 0.15 -6.34
N CYS A 76 11.57 0.18 -5.59
CA CYS A 76 11.58 0.63 -4.20
C CYS A 76 11.16 2.09 -4.05
N LEU A 77 11.69 2.98 -4.90
CA LEU A 77 11.31 4.40 -4.89
C LEU A 77 9.83 4.59 -5.24
N ALA A 78 9.34 3.90 -6.27
CA ALA A 78 7.94 3.95 -6.66
C ALA A 78 7.03 3.40 -5.56
N PHE A 79 7.42 2.31 -4.90
CA PHE A 79 6.71 1.74 -3.76
C PHE A 79 6.61 2.74 -2.61
N LEU A 80 7.72 3.36 -2.21
CA LEU A 80 7.75 4.38 -1.16
C LEU A 80 6.91 5.61 -1.52
N ALA A 81 7.01 6.09 -2.77
CA ALA A 81 6.21 7.22 -3.24
C ALA A 81 4.72 6.90 -3.22
N ASN A 82 4.32 5.72 -3.71
CA ASN A 82 2.93 5.28 -3.70
C ASN A 82 2.37 5.09 -2.29
N LEU A 83 3.19 4.56 -1.37
CA LEU A 83 2.84 4.40 0.02
C LEU A 83 2.63 5.76 0.70
N ASN A 84 3.55 6.71 0.49
CA ASN A 84 3.43 8.07 1.02
C ASN A 84 2.18 8.76 0.48
N GLN A 85 1.94 8.71 -0.85
CA GLN A 85 0.75 9.29 -1.47
C GLN A 85 -0.54 8.67 -0.91
N PHE A 86 -0.57 7.35 -0.72
CA PHE A 86 -1.73 6.66 -0.16
C PHE A 86 -1.99 7.07 1.30
N VAL A 87 -0.94 7.14 2.12
CA VAL A 87 -1.04 7.62 3.50
C VAL A 87 -1.55 9.06 3.53
N ASP A 88 -0.98 9.96 2.72
CA ASP A 88 -1.42 11.36 2.66
C ASP A 88 -2.90 11.47 2.26
N ALA A 89 -3.32 10.74 1.23
CA ALA A 89 -4.70 10.73 0.76
C ALA A 89 -5.68 10.14 1.81
N LEU A 90 -5.24 9.11 2.55
CA LEU A 90 -6.01 8.52 3.65
C LEU A 90 -6.15 9.50 4.83
N LEU A 91 -5.07 10.20 5.18
CA LEU A 91 -5.05 11.23 6.24
C LEU A 91 -5.97 12.42 5.90
N ASP A 92 -5.97 12.84 4.64
CA ASP A 92 -6.82 13.92 4.15
C ASP A 92 -8.30 13.53 4.19
N ASN A 93 -8.66 12.33 3.72
CA ASN A 93 -10.04 11.84 3.75
C ASN A 93 -10.57 11.65 5.17
N LEU A 94 -9.70 11.34 6.14
CA LEU A 94 -10.11 11.22 7.53
C LEU A 94 -10.49 12.56 8.18
N GLY A 95 -10.20 13.72 7.57
CA GLY A 95 -10.75 15.07 7.83
C GLY A 95 -10.48 15.70 9.22
N VAL A 96 -10.33 14.89 10.26
CA VAL A 96 -10.03 15.26 11.65
C VAL A 96 -8.52 15.30 11.84
N TYR A 97 -7.78 14.40 11.19
CA TYR A 97 -6.32 14.34 11.30
C TYR A 97 -5.62 15.38 10.44
N ALA A 98 -6.14 15.72 9.26
CA ALA A 98 -5.64 16.85 8.47
C ALA A 98 -5.69 18.18 9.25
N ARG A 99 -6.73 18.38 10.06
CA ARG A 99 -6.85 19.54 10.97
C ARG A 99 -5.84 19.50 12.11
N PHE A 100 -5.56 18.31 12.67
CA PHE A 100 -4.54 18.11 13.70
C PHE A 100 -3.11 18.33 13.13
N ALA A 101 -2.81 17.76 11.97
CA ALA A 101 -1.54 17.92 11.28
C ALA A 101 -1.30 19.37 10.85
N ARG A 102 -2.33 20.10 10.37
CA ARG A 102 -2.24 21.54 10.11
C ARG A 102 -1.94 22.34 11.38
N ARG A 103 -2.59 22.02 12.50
CA ARG A 103 -2.31 22.69 13.79
C ARG A 103 -0.87 22.48 14.25
N GLU A 104 -0.33 21.27 14.09
CA GLU A 104 1.07 20.98 14.44
C GLU A 104 2.06 21.65 13.46
N ARG A 105 1.77 21.71 12.16
CA ARG A 105 2.61 22.47 11.19
C ARG A 105 2.65 23.96 11.51
N MET A 106 1.54 24.57 11.94
CA MET A 106 1.52 25.97 12.38
C MET A 106 2.37 26.22 13.63
N ARG A 107 2.69 25.19 14.42
CA ARG A 107 3.58 25.28 15.59
C ARG A 107 5.07 25.22 15.23
N GLY A 108 5.42 25.21 13.93
CA GLY A 108 6.80 25.16 13.48
C GLY A 108 7.46 23.79 13.65
N LEU A 109 6.66 22.74 13.87
CA LEU A 109 7.19 21.38 13.93
C LEU A 109 7.68 20.91 12.57
N ASP A 110 8.86 20.32 12.60
CA ASP A 110 9.52 19.71 11.45
C ASP A 110 8.54 18.72 10.76
N PRO A 111 8.30 18.81 9.43
CA PRO A 111 7.23 18.08 8.76
C PRO A 111 7.29 16.57 8.97
N ARG A 112 8.50 16.00 9.06
CA ARG A 112 8.72 14.57 9.34
C ARG A 112 8.21 14.17 10.73
N ASN A 113 8.52 14.97 11.75
CA ASN A 113 8.11 14.70 13.12
C ASN A 113 6.61 14.88 13.31
N ALA A 114 6.00 15.84 12.61
CA ALA A 114 4.55 16.03 12.60
C ALA A 114 3.83 14.82 12.01
N VAL A 115 4.30 14.29 10.86
CA VAL A 115 3.72 13.07 10.26
C VAL A 115 3.87 11.89 11.22
N PHE A 116 5.06 11.67 11.78
CA PHE A 116 5.31 10.54 12.68
C PHE A 116 4.45 10.59 13.95
N ARG A 117 4.29 11.78 14.56
CA ARG A 117 3.40 11.97 15.73
C ARG A 117 1.93 11.78 15.38
N THR A 118 1.50 12.27 14.21
CA THR A 118 0.12 12.10 13.74
C THR A 118 -0.17 10.62 13.49
N PHE A 119 0.78 9.91 12.88
CA PHE A 119 0.72 8.46 12.67
C PHE A 119 0.65 7.71 14.01
N ARG A 120 1.51 8.06 14.98
CA ARG A 120 1.50 7.46 16.31
C ARG A 120 0.19 7.73 17.08
N ALA A 121 -0.39 8.92 16.93
CA ALA A 121 -1.68 9.26 17.54
C ALA A 121 -2.82 8.46 16.89
N MET A 122 -2.79 8.30 15.57
CA MET A 122 -3.73 7.46 14.82
C MET A 122 -3.69 6.01 15.30
N PHE A 123 -2.47 5.45 15.46
CA PHE A 123 -2.24 4.11 16.03
C PHE A 123 -2.88 3.92 17.41
N ARG A 124 -2.90 4.98 18.23
CA ARG A 124 -3.38 4.92 19.61
C ARG A 124 -4.90 5.07 19.73
N HIS A 125 -5.55 5.76 18.80
CA HIS A 125 -6.97 6.08 18.90
C HIS A 125 -7.89 5.28 17.95
N ARG A 126 -7.37 4.72 16.85
CA ARG A 126 -8.15 3.96 15.85
C ARG A 126 -7.36 2.75 15.33
N PRO A 127 -7.08 1.73 16.16
CA PRO A 127 -6.28 0.57 15.74
C PRO A 127 -6.94 -0.25 14.62
N THR A 128 -8.26 -0.16 14.45
CA THR A 128 -8.99 -0.84 13.37
C THR A 128 -8.60 -0.32 11.97
N LEU A 129 -8.42 0.99 11.80
CA LEU A 129 -7.94 1.57 10.53
C LEU A 129 -6.54 1.07 10.18
N LEU A 130 -5.73 0.78 11.20
CA LEU A 130 -4.42 0.21 10.98
C LEU A 130 -4.49 -1.23 10.51
N LEU A 131 -5.39 -2.03 11.10
CA LEU A 131 -5.64 -3.39 10.65
C LEU A 131 -6.11 -3.42 9.20
N ASP A 132 -6.97 -2.48 8.80
CA ASP A 132 -7.43 -2.37 7.42
C ASP A 132 -6.30 -1.95 6.46
N PHE A 133 -5.47 -0.98 6.86
CA PHE A 133 -4.29 -0.57 6.11
C PHE A 133 -3.29 -1.73 5.95
N LEU A 134 -2.97 -2.39 7.06
CA LEU A 134 -2.03 -3.50 7.08
C LEU A 134 -2.58 -4.69 6.29
N GLY A 135 -3.88 -4.97 6.42
CA GLY A 135 -4.59 -5.95 5.61
C GLY A 135 -4.50 -5.63 4.12
N THR A 136 -4.70 -4.37 3.73
CA THR A 136 -4.59 -3.93 2.34
C THR A 136 -3.16 -4.11 1.79
N VAL A 137 -2.15 -3.70 2.57
CA VAL A 137 -0.74 -3.86 2.19
C VAL A 137 -0.37 -5.34 2.11
N ILE A 138 -0.81 -6.17 3.05
CA ILE A 138 -0.56 -7.62 3.04
C ILE A 138 -1.22 -8.26 1.83
N VAL A 139 -2.49 -8.00 1.57
CA VAL A 139 -3.22 -8.57 0.42
C VAL A 139 -2.57 -8.15 -0.90
N ALA A 140 -2.17 -6.88 -1.02
CA ALA A 140 -1.46 -6.39 -2.21
C ALA A 140 -0.11 -7.09 -2.39
N ASN A 141 0.68 -7.26 -1.33
CA ASN A 141 1.97 -7.94 -1.38
C ASN A 141 1.84 -9.44 -1.64
N ILE A 142 0.85 -10.11 -1.03
CA ILE A 142 0.54 -11.51 -1.31
C ILE A 142 0.20 -11.65 -2.80
N GLY A 143 -0.70 -10.82 -3.33
CA GLY A 143 -1.05 -10.82 -4.75
C GLY A 143 0.17 -10.66 -5.65
N LEU A 144 1.08 -9.74 -5.30
CA LEU A 144 2.34 -9.54 -6.01
C LEU A 144 3.22 -10.81 -5.97
N LEU A 145 3.34 -11.45 -4.81
CA LEU A 145 4.06 -12.70 -4.61
C LEU A 145 3.46 -13.85 -5.43
N THR A 146 2.13 -14.01 -5.44
CA THR A 146 1.47 -15.09 -6.20
C THR A 146 1.69 -14.94 -7.70
N VAL A 147 1.58 -13.70 -8.22
CA VAL A 147 1.86 -13.40 -9.63
C VAL A 147 3.32 -13.72 -9.96
N THR A 148 4.23 -13.33 -9.08
CA THR A 148 5.67 -13.56 -9.26
C THR A 148 6.02 -15.06 -9.28
N VAL A 149 5.49 -15.84 -8.33
CA VAL A 149 5.71 -17.29 -8.26
C VAL A 149 5.11 -17.99 -9.48
N SER A 150 3.92 -17.55 -9.92
CA SER A 150 3.26 -18.11 -11.10
C SER A 150 4.07 -17.85 -12.37
N ALA A 151 4.60 -16.63 -12.53
CA ALA A 151 5.48 -16.27 -13.64
C ALA A 151 6.77 -17.11 -13.64
N LEU A 152 7.40 -17.30 -12.47
CA LEU A 152 8.60 -18.14 -12.34
C LEU A 152 8.32 -19.60 -12.74
N ASN A 153 7.21 -20.16 -12.29
CA ASN A 153 6.83 -21.53 -12.61
C ASN A 153 6.55 -21.70 -14.11
N ALA A 154 5.89 -20.73 -14.74
CA ALA A 154 5.65 -20.74 -16.18
C ALA A 154 6.97 -20.71 -16.98
N VAL A 155 7.92 -19.85 -16.60
CA VAL A 155 9.24 -19.78 -17.25
C VAL A 155 10.01 -21.09 -17.07
N ARG A 156 10.01 -21.67 -15.87
CA ARG A 156 10.67 -22.96 -15.60
C ARG A 156 10.07 -24.11 -16.40
N ALA A 157 8.74 -24.10 -16.60
CA ALA A 157 8.07 -25.11 -17.42
C ALA A 157 8.43 -24.96 -18.90
N ALA A 158 8.56 -23.73 -19.42
CA ALA A 158 8.91 -23.47 -20.81
C ALA A 158 10.38 -23.79 -21.16
N LEU A 159 11.26 -23.84 -20.15
CA LEU A 159 12.69 -24.17 -20.33
C LEU A 159 13.00 -25.67 -20.21
N ARG A 160 12.02 -26.50 -19.86
CA ARG A 160 12.12 -27.96 -19.86
C ARG A 160 11.60 -28.53 -21.18
#